data_AF-A0A2M9YP68-F1
#
_entry.id   AF-A0A2M9YP68-F1
#
_cell.length_a   1.000
_cell.length_b   1.000
_cell.length_c   1.000
_cell.angle_alpha   90.00
_cell.angle_beta   90.00
_cell.angle_gamma   90.00
#
_symmetry.space_group_name_H-M   'P 1'
#
loop_
_entity.id
_entity.type
_entity.pdbx_description
1 polymer ?
#
loop_
_entity_poly.entity_id
_entity_poly.type
_entity_poly.pdbx_seq_one_letter_code
_entity_poly.pdbx_strand_id
1 'polypeptide(L)'
;MRKKHDRLLNDPLLLDVGIRNKGEVYFEFGEKAIHIQLIGKNGNVFRKLFDMQKGFFKIPLEESYVRLPFFSNRARRQQRLL
;
A
#
# COMPACT_ATOMS: atom_id res chain seq x y z
N MET A 1 17.87 -21.66 23.69
CA MET A 1 16.47 -21.38 23.31
C MET A 1 16.41 -20.19 22.37
N ARG A 2 16.18 -20.39 21.07
CA ARG A 2 15.93 -19.27 20.14
C ARG A 2 14.45 -18.89 20.26
N LYS A 3 14.15 -17.76 20.90
CA LYS A 3 12.81 -17.15 20.84
C LYS A 3 12.53 -16.80 19.37
N LYS A 4 11.73 -17.62 18.67
CA LYS A 4 11.12 -17.19 17.40
C LYS A 4 10.24 -16.00 17.75
N HIS A 5 10.70 -14.80 17.46
CA HIS A 5 9.82 -13.64 17.42
C HIS A 5 8.87 -13.85 16.24
N ASP A 6 7.73 -14.49 16.50
CA ASP A 6 6.53 -14.35 15.68
C ASP A 6 6.00 -12.94 15.87
N ARG A 7 6.75 -11.94 15.41
CA ARG A 7 6.17 -10.64 15.12
C ARG A 7 5.36 -10.86 13.85
N LEU A 8 4.08 -11.22 14.03
CA LEU A 8 3.05 -10.88 13.07
C LEU A 8 3.20 -9.38 12.85
N LEU A 9 3.82 -9.00 11.72
CA LEU A 9 3.77 -7.63 11.28
C LEU A 9 2.31 -7.40 10.92
N ASN A 10 1.65 -6.57 11.71
CA ASN A 10 0.29 -6.13 11.38
C ASN A 10 0.32 -5.44 10.02
N ASP A 11 -0.80 -5.47 9.30
CA ASP A 11 -0.92 -4.61 8.12
C ASP A 11 -0.80 -3.15 8.55
N PRO A 12 -0.14 -2.29 7.75
CA PRO A 12 0.05 -0.90 8.10
C PRO A 12 -1.32 -0.21 8.14
N LEU A 13 -1.62 0.47 9.24
CA LEU A 13 -2.87 1.23 9.38
C LEU A 13 -2.78 2.51 8.54
N LEU A 14 -3.78 2.77 7.70
CA LEU A 14 -3.94 4.07 7.03
C LEU A 14 -4.41 5.10 8.07
N LEU A 15 -3.57 6.10 8.36
CA LEU A 15 -3.87 7.16 9.31
C LEU A 15 -4.56 8.35 8.66
N ASP A 16 -4.12 8.73 7.46
CA ASP A 16 -4.64 9.90 6.77
C ASP A 16 -4.66 9.69 5.25
N VAL A 17 -5.66 10.27 4.60
CA VAL A 17 -5.84 10.29 3.16
C VAL A 17 -6.60 11.54 2.74
N GLY A 18 -6.09 12.25 1.74
CA GLY A 18 -6.71 13.49 1.30
C GLY A 18 -6.22 13.97 -0.06
N ILE A 19 -6.88 14.98 -0.61
CA ILE A 19 -6.49 15.62 -1.87
C ILE A 19 -5.83 16.96 -1.56
N ARG A 20 -4.65 17.19 -2.12
CA ARG A 20 -3.90 18.45 -2.06
C ARG A 20 -3.52 18.90 -3.48
N ASN A 21 -3.05 20.14 -3.61
CA ASN A 21 -2.44 20.69 -4.83
C ASN A 21 -3.13 20.32 -6.17
N LYS A 22 -4.45 20.59 -6.28
CA LYS A 22 -5.22 20.40 -7.52
C LYS A 22 -5.17 18.98 -8.10
N GLY A 23 -5.24 17.95 -7.25
CA GLY A 23 -5.44 16.56 -7.69
C GLY A 23 -4.34 15.57 -7.28
N GLU A 24 -3.45 15.98 -6.37
CA GLU A 24 -2.51 15.06 -5.72
C GLU A 24 -3.18 14.42 -4.52
N VAL A 25 -3.29 13.09 -4.54
CA VAL A 25 -3.76 12.31 -3.38
C VAL A 25 -2.58 12.08 -2.45
N TYR A 26 -2.70 12.56 -1.23
CA TYR A 26 -1.82 12.27 -0.10
C TYR A 26 -2.27 11.01 0.63
N PHE A 27 -1.32 10.24 1.15
CA PHE A 27 -1.57 9.14 2.08
C PHE A 27 -0.51 9.09 3.17
N GLU A 28 -0.93 8.62 4.35
CA GLU A 28 -0.04 8.36 5.49
C GLU A 28 -0.45 7.08 6.22
N PHE A 29 0.54 6.24 6.49
CA PHE A 29 0.44 5.01 7.25
C PHE A 29 1.10 5.16 8.61
N GLY A 30 0.57 4.50 9.64
CA GLY A 30 1.16 4.51 10.98
C GLY A 30 2.52 3.83 11.02
N GLU A 31 2.69 2.78 10.23
CA GLU A 31 3.97 2.09 10.02
C GLU A 31 4.30 2.05 8.52
N LYS A 32 5.57 1.82 8.17
CA LYS A 32 5.99 1.72 6.77
C LYS A 32 5.23 0.60 6.05
N ALA A 33 4.49 0.97 5.01
CA ALA A 33 3.93 0.00 4.08
C ALA A 33 5.03 -0.53 3.17
N ILE A 34 5.19 -1.85 3.15
CA ILE A 34 6.27 -2.48 2.38
C ILE A 34 5.96 -2.45 0.89
N HIS A 35 4.67 -2.49 0.54
CA HIS A 35 4.22 -2.44 -0.85
C HIS A 35 2.86 -1.75 -0.95
N ILE A 36 2.75 -0.81 -1.87
CA ILE A 36 1.53 -0.10 -2.21
C ILE A 36 1.33 -0.22 -3.73
N GLN A 37 0.13 -0.55 -4.18
CA GLN A 37 -0.22 -0.51 -5.61
C GLN A 37 -1.25 0.57 -5.85
N LEU A 38 -1.14 1.20 -7.02
CA LEU A 38 -2.09 2.16 -7.53
C LEU A 38 -2.77 1.52 -8.72
N ILE A 39 -4.03 1.15 -8.52
CA ILE A 39 -4.81 0.37 -9.48
C ILE A 39 -5.94 1.24 -10.01
N GLY A 40 -5.97 1.44 -11.32
CA GLY A 40 -7.01 2.20 -12.01
C GLY A 40 -8.34 1.46 -12.12
N LYS A 41 -9.33 2.11 -12.72
CA LYS A 41 -10.70 1.59 -12.90
C LYS A 41 -10.74 0.28 -13.67
N ASN A 42 -9.83 0.12 -14.63
CA ASN A 42 -9.72 -1.08 -15.47
C ASN A 42 -8.94 -2.22 -14.80
N GLY A 43 -8.52 -2.07 -13.54
CA GLY A 43 -7.71 -3.06 -12.83
C GLY A 43 -6.22 -3.02 -13.18
N ASN A 44 -5.80 -2.10 -14.03
CA ASN A 44 -4.39 -1.93 -14.40
C ASN A 44 -3.60 -1.26 -13.27
N VAL A 45 -2.47 -1.88 -12.91
CA VAL A 45 -1.51 -1.29 -11.98
C VAL A 45 -0.64 -0.31 -12.73
N PHE A 46 -0.86 0.99 -12.55
CA PHE A 46 -0.04 2.02 -13.21
C PHE A 46 1.16 2.46 -12.38
N ARG A 47 1.15 2.20 -11.06
CA ARG A 47 2.30 2.50 -10.20
C ARG A 47 2.39 1.56 -8.99
N LYS A 48 3.63 1.26 -8.59
CA LYS A 48 3.97 0.48 -7.40
C LYS A 48 4.95 1.29 -6.57
N LEU A 49 4.70 1.39 -5.27
CA LEU A 49 5.56 2.07 -4.31
C LEU A 49 5.98 1.06 -3.25
N PHE A 50 7.20 1.21 -2.74
CA PHE A 50 7.81 0.28 -1.79
C PHE A 50 8.41 1.04 -0.61
N ASP A 51 8.37 0.43 0.57
CA ASP A 51 8.94 0.97 1.82
C ASP A 51 8.51 2.41 2.13
N MET A 52 7.23 2.73 1.93
CA MET A 52 6.71 4.08 2.14
C MET A 52 5.78 4.14 3.36
N GLN A 53 6.04 5.10 4.25
CA GLN A 53 5.12 5.46 5.32
C GLN A 53 4.12 6.53 4.87
N LYS A 54 4.58 7.51 4.08
CA LYS A 54 3.73 8.56 3.55
C LYS A 54 4.18 8.95 2.16
N GLY A 55 3.28 9.53 1.39
CA GLY A 55 3.58 9.96 0.03
C GLY A 55 2.40 10.62 -0.65
N PHE A 56 2.60 10.90 -1.93
CA PHE A 56 1.58 11.47 -2.78
C PHE A 56 1.63 10.87 -4.18
N PHE A 57 0.47 10.84 -4.85
CA PHE A 57 0.35 10.44 -6.23
C PHE A 57 -0.72 11.27 -6.94
N LYS A 58 -0.61 11.39 -8.27
CA LYS A 58 -1.66 11.97 -9.09
C LYS A 58 -2.55 10.85 -9.62
N ILE A 59 -3.85 11.06 -9.57
CA ILE A 59 -4.80 10.21 -10.29
C ILE A 59 -4.65 10.55 -11.78
N PRO A 60 -4.34 9.58 -12.67
CA PRO A 60 -4.31 9.82 -14.10
C PRO A 60 -5.66 10.35 -14.58
N LEU A 61 -5.69 11.31 -15.52
CA LEU A 61 -6.93 11.93 -16.00
C LEU A 61 -7.93 10.91 -16.60
N GLU A 62 -7.42 9.78 -17.06
CA GLU A 62 -8.19 8.68 -17.65
C GLU A 62 -8.92 7.83 -16.58
N GLU A 63 -8.55 7.98 -15.31
CA GLU A 63 -9.03 7.18 -14.18
C GLU A 63 -10.05 7.95 -13.35
N SER A 64 -11.23 7.36 -13.13
CA SER A 64 -12.28 7.96 -12.29
C SER A 64 -12.08 7.67 -10.79
N TYR A 65 -11.36 6.61 -10.47
CA TYR A 65 -10.96 6.25 -9.11
C TYR A 65 -9.64 5.48 -9.16
N VAL A 66 -8.99 5.39 -8.00
CA VAL A 66 -7.81 4.56 -7.80
C VAL A 66 -8.02 3.71 -6.55
N ARG A 67 -7.72 2.43 -6.64
CA ARG A 67 -7.61 1.55 -5.47
C ARG A 67 -6.17 1.59 -4.97
N LEU A 68 -6.01 1.74 -3.66
CA LEU A 68 -4.73 1.81 -2.98
C LEU A 68 -4.54 0.59 -2.05
N PRO A 69 -4.36 -0.64 -2.56
CA PRO A 69 -4.01 -1.76 -1.70
C PRO A 69 -2.58 -1.60 -1.16
N PHE A 70 -2.43 -1.82 0.14
CA PHE A 70 -1.16 -1.80 0.86
C PHE A 70 -1.02 -3.05 1.72
N PHE A 71 0.21 -3.51 1.94
CA PHE A 71 0.49 -4.68 2.77
C PHE A 71 1.85 -4.61 3.46
N SER A 72 1.94 -5.17 4.66
CA SER A 72 3.23 -5.48 5.27
C SER A 72 3.69 -6.85 4.74
N ASN A 73 4.91 -6.91 4.21
CA ASN A 73 5.45 -8.11 3.60
C ASN A 73 5.75 -9.16 4.68
N ARG A 74 4.80 -10.06 4.98
CA ARG A 74 5.08 -11.42 5.49
C ARG A 74 3.97 -12.48 5.35
N ALA A 75 2.91 -12.24 4.57
CA ALA A 75 1.84 -13.25 4.38
C ALA A 75 1.94 -14.08 3.07
N ARG A 76 2.81 -13.73 2.11
CA ARG A 76 2.89 -14.46 0.81
C ARG A 76 3.81 -15.68 0.80
N ARG A 77 4.03 -16.34 1.95
CA ARG A 77 4.85 -17.58 2.04
C ARG A 77 4.10 -18.81 2.57
N GLN A 78 2.77 -18.78 2.65
CA GLN A 78 1.96 -19.93 3.10
C GLN A 78 0.82 -20.33 2.15
N GLN A 79 1.00 -20.29 0.83
CA GLN A 79 0.11 -20.99 -0.10
C GLN A 79 0.88 -21.51 -1.32
N ARG A 80 1.85 -22.40 -1.07
CA ARG A 80 2.45 -23.23 -2.13
C ARG A 80 3.08 -24.49 -1.54
N LEU A 81 2.26 -25.29 -0.86
CA LEU A 81 2.55 -26.66 -0.44
C LEU A 81 1.21 -27.36 -0.17
N LEU A 82 0.50 -27.69 -1.24
CA LEU A 82 -0.39 -28.84 -1.37
C LEU A 82 -0.33 -29.29 -2.83
#